data_AF-A0A8J7XMD6-F1
#
_entry.id   AF-A0A8J7XMD6-F1
#
_cell.length_a   1.000
_cell.length_b   1.000
_cell.length_c   1.000
_cell.angle_alpha   90.00
_cell.angle_beta   90.00
_cell.angle_gamma   90.00
#
_symmetry.space_group_name_H-M   'P 1'
#
loop_
_entity.id
_entity.type
_entity.pdbx_description
1 polymer ?
#
loop_
_entity_poly.entity_id
_entity_poly.type
_entity_poly.pdbx_seq_one_letter_code
_entity_poly.pdbx_strand_id
1 'polypeptide(L)'
;MRGLPLFLILFLPLLQEATPEMRVDVGSVEPNEVAVIRVAITNPSSADLLWNSVLRIEAAHPYFVLIQSEYVLSPQIKPGQTDIGELTFQASREAEAGNYPLTVTLSGGVGVCEEGCTPYFIEKEISIKVIRNEPEIEVSHTVEGTKIVITLKNTGEGKAQSIVCDGVPIAVLQPGE
;
A
#
# COMPACT_ATOMS: atom_id res chain seq x y z
N MET A 1 -6.86 -66.50 -29.77
CA MET A 1 -5.72 -65.56 -29.73
C MET A 1 -6.26 -64.21 -29.26
N ARG A 2 -5.79 -63.74 -28.10
CA ARG A 2 -6.22 -62.47 -27.47
C ARG A 2 -5.39 -61.33 -28.07
N GLY A 3 -6.02 -60.40 -28.78
CA GLY A 3 -5.39 -59.13 -29.19
C GLY A 3 -5.75 -58.05 -28.18
N LEU A 4 -4.76 -57.59 -27.41
CA LEU A 4 -4.87 -56.49 -26.45
C LEU A 4 -4.83 -55.16 -27.22
N PRO A 5 -5.65 -54.14 -26.91
CA PRO A 5 -5.61 -52.86 -27.59
C PRO A 5 -4.41 -52.03 -27.10
N LEU A 6 -3.65 -51.47 -28.03
CA LEU A 6 -2.59 -50.50 -27.73
C LEU A 6 -3.23 -49.11 -27.57
N PHE A 7 -3.57 -48.73 -26.34
CA PHE A 7 -4.01 -47.38 -26.01
C PHE A 7 -2.77 -46.51 -25.77
N LEU A 8 -2.38 -45.72 -26.76
CA LEU A 8 -1.33 -44.71 -26.64
C LEU A 8 -1.96 -43.42 -26.08
N ILE A 9 -1.91 -43.22 -24.76
CA ILE A 9 -2.31 -41.96 -24.13
C ILE A 9 -1.13 -41.00 -24.27
N LEU A 10 -1.22 -40.09 -25.25
CA LEU A 10 -0.38 -38.90 -25.35
C LEU A 10 -0.66 -38.01 -24.13
N PHE A 11 0.17 -38.11 -23.10
CA PHE A 11 0.31 -37.03 -22.11
C PHE A 11 1.03 -35.88 -22.81
N LEU A 12 0.29 -34.95 -23.42
CA LEU A 12 0.84 -33.62 -23.67
C LEU A 12 1.15 -33.01 -22.29
N PRO A 13 2.40 -32.60 -21.99
CA PRO A 13 2.58 -31.68 -20.90
C PRO A 13 1.85 -30.40 -21.33
N LEU A 14 0.81 -30.03 -20.59
CA LEU A 14 0.33 -28.67 -20.58
C LEU A 14 1.55 -27.82 -20.20
N LEU A 15 2.21 -27.20 -21.19
CA LEU A 15 3.09 -26.07 -20.93
C LEU A 15 2.16 -24.97 -20.40
N GLN A 16 1.92 -25.00 -19.11
CA GLN A 16 1.30 -23.91 -18.41
C GLN A 16 2.38 -22.83 -18.38
N GLU A 17 2.25 -21.81 -19.22
CA GLU A 17 3.09 -20.62 -19.15
C GLU A 17 3.02 -20.11 -17.71
N ALA A 18 4.15 -20.25 -17.00
CA ALA A 18 4.21 -20.00 -15.58
C ALA A 18 4.16 -18.49 -15.36
N THR A 19 2.96 -17.98 -15.11
CA THR A 19 2.74 -16.56 -14.79
C THR A 19 3.22 -16.26 -13.36
N PRO A 20 3.94 -15.15 -13.12
CA PRO A 20 4.32 -14.75 -11.78
C PRO A 20 3.12 -14.58 -10.85
N GLU A 21 3.28 -14.93 -9.58
CA GLU A 21 2.28 -14.65 -8.56
C GLU A 21 2.52 -13.27 -7.95
N MET A 22 1.50 -12.40 -7.97
CA MET A 22 1.56 -11.05 -7.41
C MET A 22 0.69 -10.94 -6.14
N ARG A 23 1.34 -10.73 -5.00
CA ARG A 23 0.68 -10.44 -3.71
C ARG A 23 0.91 -9.00 -3.33
N VAL A 24 -0.15 -8.32 -2.93
CA VAL A 24 -0.12 -6.92 -2.56
C VAL A 24 -0.61 -6.79 -1.13
N ASP A 25 0.15 -6.10 -0.31
CA ASP A 25 -0.14 -5.84 1.09
C ASP A 25 -0.09 -4.33 1.36
N VAL A 26 -1.14 -3.84 1.99
CA VAL A 26 -1.29 -2.44 2.38
C VAL A 26 -2.25 -2.36 3.56
N GLY A 27 -1.84 -1.64 4.59
CA GLY A 27 -2.68 -1.38 5.75
C GLY A 27 -3.78 -0.35 5.48
N SER A 28 -4.56 -0.05 6.51
CA SER A 28 -5.40 1.14 6.49
C SER A 28 -4.56 2.42 6.57
N VAL A 29 -5.06 3.51 6.02
CA VAL A 29 -4.38 4.82 6.00
C VAL A 29 -5.28 5.91 6.59
N GLU A 30 -4.73 6.82 7.39
CA GLU A 30 -5.45 8.03 7.81
C GLU A 30 -5.24 9.19 6.81
N PRO A 31 -6.16 10.16 6.73
CA PRO A 31 -5.94 11.39 5.95
C PRO A 31 -4.61 12.08 6.32
N ASN A 32 -3.93 12.61 5.30
CA ASN A 32 -2.58 13.19 5.35
C ASN A 32 -1.43 12.21 5.64
N GLU A 33 -1.69 10.91 5.81
CA GLU A 33 -0.62 9.93 6.00
C GLU A 33 -0.08 9.40 4.68
N VAL A 34 1.23 9.12 4.68
CA VAL A 34 1.92 8.40 3.60
C VAL A 34 1.81 6.91 3.90
N ALA A 35 1.21 6.18 2.97
CA ALA A 35 1.11 4.73 3.01
C ALA A 35 2.12 4.08 2.06
N VAL A 36 2.60 2.90 2.46
CA VAL A 36 3.48 2.05 1.66
C VAL A 36 2.70 0.81 1.22
N ILE A 37 2.66 0.58 -0.09
CA ILE A 37 2.13 -0.63 -0.71
C ILE A 37 3.31 -1.57 -0.92
N ARG A 38 3.28 -2.74 -0.26
CA ARG A 38 4.28 -3.78 -0.43
C ARG A 38 3.79 -4.80 -1.43
N VAL A 39 4.56 -5.02 -2.49
CA VAL A 39 4.19 -5.95 -3.55
C VAL A 39 5.23 -7.05 -3.63
N ALA A 40 4.84 -8.27 -3.26
CA ALA A 40 5.66 -9.47 -3.38
C ALA A 40 5.37 -10.19 -4.69
N ILE A 41 6.40 -10.36 -5.51
CA ILE A 41 6.36 -11.05 -6.80
C ILE A 41 7.10 -12.36 -6.66
N THR A 42 6.38 -13.47 -6.76
CA THR A 42 6.95 -14.82 -6.67
C THR A 42 7.01 -15.45 -8.05
N ASN A 43 8.22 -15.79 -8.48
CA ASN A 43 8.42 -16.58 -9.69
C ASN A 43 8.19 -18.07 -9.38
N PRO A 44 7.24 -18.76 -10.04
CA PRO A 44 7.00 -20.18 -9.80
C PRO A 44 8.27 -21.02 -10.00
N SER A 45 8.42 -22.10 -9.21
CA SER A 45 9.62 -22.96 -9.29
C SER A 45 9.74 -23.75 -10.60
N SER A 46 8.65 -23.89 -11.35
CA SER A 46 8.59 -24.54 -12.66
C SER A 46 8.68 -23.56 -13.85
N ALA A 47 8.90 -22.26 -13.59
CA ALA A 47 8.96 -21.21 -14.60
C ALA A 47 10.37 -21.01 -15.17
N ASP A 48 10.46 -20.18 -16.21
CA ASP A 48 11.71 -19.54 -16.63
C ASP A 48 12.03 -18.30 -15.76
N LEU A 49 13.14 -17.62 -16.07
CA LEU A 49 13.55 -16.37 -15.41
C LEU A 49 12.55 -15.25 -15.73
N LEU A 50 12.27 -14.39 -14.74
CA LEU A 50 11.62 -13.10 -14.97
C LEU A 50 12.70 -12.02 -15.13
N TRP A 51 12.51 -11.14 -16.09
CA TRP A 51 13.45 -10.09 -16.45
C TRP A 51 12.82 -8.72 -16.41
N ASN A 52 13.59 -7.76 -15.91
CA ASN A 52 13.29 -6.32 -15.95
C ASN A 52 11.87 -6.01 -15.51
N SER A 53 11.44 -6.64 -14.42
CA SER A 53 10.09 -6.53 -13.90
C SER A 53 9.86 -5.15 -13.28
N VAL A 54 8.78 -4.48 -13.69
CA VAL A 54 8.42 -3.14 -13.21
C VAL A 54 7.02 -3.16 -12.62
N LEU A 55 6.90 -2.64 -11.41
CA LEU A 55 5.66 -2.39 -10.71
C LEU A 55 5.20 -0.96 -10.92
N ARG A 56 3.91 -0.74 -11.16
CA ARG A 56 3.33 0.59 -11.30
C ARG A 56 1.98 0.73 -10.61
N ILE A 57 1.66 1.93 -10.13
CA ILE A 57 0.29 2.34 -9.84
C ILE A 57 -0.28 2.91 -11.14
N GLU A 58 -1.22 2.18 -11.74
CA GLU A 58 -1.82 2.55 -13.04
C GLU A 58 -3.00 3.50 -12.88
N ALA A 59 -3.83 3.25 -11.85
CA ALA A 59 -4.99 4.05 -11.53
C ALA A 59 -5.16 4.17 -10.02
N ALA A 60 -5.57 5.34 -9.55
CA ALA A 60 -5.85 5.59 -8.15
C ALA A 60 -7.02 6.56 -8.01
N HIS A 61 -7.77 6.44 -6.93
CA HIS A 61 -8.79 7.42 -6.57
C HIS A 61 -8.17 8.81 -6.40
N PRO A 62 -8.86 9.92 -6.75
CA PRO A 62 -8.34 11.29 -6.61
C PRO A 62 -7.91 11.71 -5.20
N TYR A 63 -8.32 10.95 -4.18
CA TYR A 63 -7.85 11.13 -2.80
C TYR A 63 -6.42 10.65 -2.56
N PHE A 64 -5.80 9.94 -3.50
CA PHE A 64 -4.45 9.43 -3.36
C PHE A 64 -3.49 10.24 -4.23
N VAL A 65 -2.60 10.96 -3.57
CA VAL A 65 -1.49 11.66 -4.21
C VAL A 65 -0.32 10.68 -4.30
N LEU A 66 0.04 10.29 -5.53
CA LEU A 66 1.12 9.32 -5.74
C LEU A 66 2.49 9.97 -5.44
N ILE A 67 3.32 9.29 -4.66
CA ILE A 67 4.68 9.75 -4.32
C ILE A 67 5.71 8.89 -5.06
N GLN A 68 5.61 7.57 -4.91
CA GLN A 68 6.40 6.60 -5.67
C GLN A 68 5.45 5.64 -6.37
N SER A 69 5.09 5.98 -7.61
CA SER A 69 4.15 5.21 -8.43
C SER A 69 4.81 4.12 -9.27
N GLU A 70 6.14 4.04 -9.29
CA GLU A 70 6.89 3.03 -10.05
C GLU A 70 8.02 2.46 -9.20
N TYR A 71 8.24 1.15 -9.33
CA TYR A 71 9.37 0.44 -8.72
C TYR A 71 9.93 -0.58 -9.70
N VAL A 72 11.24 -0.48 -9.99
CA VAL A 72 11.96 -1.47 -10.79
C VAL A 72 12.49 -2.55 -9.84
N LEU A 73 12.05 -3.79 -10.05
CA LEU A 73 12.50 -4.94 -9.26
C LEU A 73 13.93 -5.34 -9.65
N SER A 74 14.45 -6.39 -9.01
CA SER A 74 15.71 -6.99 -9.40
C SER A 74 15.69 -7.29 -10.91
N PRO A 75 16.79 -7.02 -11.64
CA PRO A 75 16.84 -7.24 -13.09
C PRO A 75 16.47 -8.66 -13.51
N GLN A 76 16.69 -9.62 -12.61
CA GLN A 76 16.37 -11.03 -12.78
C GLN A 76 15.76 -11.61 -11.51
N ILE A 77 14.63 -12.33 -11.63
CA ILE A 77 14.02 -13.12 -10.54
C ILE A 77 14.01 -14.59 -10.96
N LYS A 78 14.74 -15.43 -10.23
CA LYS A 78 14.91 -16.86 -10.59
C LYS A 78 13.70 -17.72 -10.20
N PRO A 79 13.52 -18.89 -10.83
CA PRO A 79 12.44 -19.80 -10.46
C PRO A 79 12.47 -20.14 -8.97
N GLY A 80 11.32 -20.03 -8.32
CA GLY A 80 11.14 -20.25 -6.87
C GLY A 80 11.59 -19.09 -5.98
N GLN A 81 12.05 -17.96 -6.55
CA GLN A 81 12.41 -16.77 -5.79
C GLN A 81 11.24 -15.78 -5.71
N THR A 82 11.26 -14.98 -4.64
CA THR A 82 10.37 -13.85 -4.44
C THR A 82 11.21 -12.58 -4.38
N ASP A 83 10.76 -11.55 -5.07
CA ASP A 83 11.26 -10.19 -4.93
C ASP A 83 10.14 -9.28 -4.41
N ILE A 84 10.51 -8.18 -3.74
CA ILE A 84 9.57 -7.27 -3.09
C ILE A 84 9.85 -5.84 -3.55
N GLY A 85 8.81 -5.20 -4.09
CA GLY A 85 8.82 -3.77 -4.41
C GLY A 85 7.94 -2.97 -3.47
N GLU A 86 8.27 -1.70 -3.30
CA GLU A 86 7.51 -0.75 -2.49
C GLU A 86 7.06 0.44 -3.35
N LEU A 87 5.75 0.68 -3.34
CA LEU A 87 5.12 1.85 -3.95
C LEU A 87 4.54 2.73 -2.84
N THR A 88 4.46 4.04 -3.04
CA THR A 88 3.96 4.95 -1.99
C THR A 88 2.99 5.99 -2.52
N PHE A 89 2.01 6.32 -1.69
CA PHE A 89 1.04 7.38 -1.92
C PHE A 89 0.70 8.07 -0.59
N GLN A 90 0.17 9.28 -0.67
CA GLN A 90 -0.40 9.99 0.46
C GLN A 90 -1.90 10.10 0.32
N ALA A 91 -2.65 9.77 1.37
CA ALA A 91 -4.08 10.06 1.42
C ALA A 91 -4.30 11.56 1.64
N SER A 92 -5.13 12.20 0.83
CA SER A 92 -5.42 13.63 0.97
C SER A 92 -6.16 13.91 2.27
N ARG A 93 -6.06 15.16 2.75
CA ARG A 93 -6.76 15.64 3.95
C ARG A 93 -8.27 15.48 3.85
N GLU A 94 -8.82 15.58 2.64
CA GLU A 94 -10.25 15.54 2.34
C GLU A 94 -10.78 14.10 2.21
N ALA A 95 -9.90 13.09 2.20
CA ALA A 95 -10.30 11.70 2.04
C ALA A 95 -11.26 11.26 3.16
N GLU A 96 -12.49 10.89 2.81
CA GLU A 96 -13.46 10.38 3.78
C GLU A 96 -13.10 8.95 4.22
N ALA A 97 -13.65 8.50 5.36
CA ALA A 97 -13.49 7.12 5.75
C ALA A 97 -14.21 6.21 4.75
N GLY A 98 -13.55 5.18 4.27
CA GLY A 98 -14.09 4.36 3.19
C GLY A 98 -13.09 3.39 2.59
N ASN A 99 -13.51 2.72 1.53
CA ASN A 99 -12.69 1.82 0.75
C ASN A 99 -12.60 2.37 -0.67
N TYR A 100 -11.39 2.59 -1.16
CA TYR A 100 -11.14 3.21 -2.46
C TYR A 100 -10.29 2.28 -3.34
N PRO A 101 -10.63 2.12 -4.61
CA PRO A 101 -9.86 1.27 -5.51
C PRO A 101 -8.51 1.91 -5.85
N LEU A 102 -7.51 1.06 -6.00
CA LEU A 102 -6.20 1.38 -6.53
C LEU A 102 -5.74 0.20 -7.40
N THR A 103 -5.26 0.48 -8.60
CA THR A 103 -4.82 -0.54 -9.54
C THR A 103 -3.30 -0.57 -9.58
N VAL A 104 -2.72 -1.72 -9.25
CA VAL A 104 -1.28 -1.98 -9.37
C VAL A 104 -1.04 -2.92 -10.54
N THR A 105 -0.06 -2.60 -11.37
CA THR A 105 0.35 -3.42 -12.51
C THR A 105 1.77 -3.95 -12.30
N LEU A 106 2.04 -5.11 -12.88
CA LEU A 106 3.36 -5.71 -13.01
C LEU A 106 3.58 -6.02 -14.49
N SER A 107 4.70 -5.57 -15.04
CA SER A 107 5.10 -5.87 -16.41
C SER A 107 6.56 -6.33 -16.48
N GLY A 108 6.92 -7.10 -17.49
CA GLY A 108 8.28 -7.58 -17.69
C GLY A 108 8.38 -8.62 -18.79
N GLY A 109 9.51 -9.31 -18.86
CA GLY A 109 9.73 -10.45 -19.76
C GLY A 109 9.92 -11.76 -19.00
N VAL A 110 9.45 -12.87 -19.56
CA VAL A 110 9.73 -14.24 -19.08
C VAL A 110 10.51 -15.00 -20.15
N GLY A 111 11.57 -15.70 -19.74
CA GLY A 111 12.33 -16.57 -20.63
C GLY A 111 13.82 -16.66 -20.29
N VAL A 112 14.54 -17.47 -21.07
CA VAL A 112 15.98 -17.72 -20.86
C VAL A 112 16.90 -16.63 -21.43
N CYS A 113 16.38 -15.75 -22.30
CA CYS A 113 17.10 -14.62 -22.87
C CYS A 113 17.02 -13.39 -21.94
N GLU A 114 18.03 -12.51 -21.97
CA GLU A 114 18.22 -11.39 -21.02
C GLU A 114 17.07 -10.38 -20.98
N GLU A 115 16.34 -10.20 -22.08
CA GLU A 115 15.17 -9.33 -22.13
C GLU A 115 13.85 -10.06 -21.77
N GLY A 116 13.93 -11.36 -21.49
CA GLY A 116 12.79 -12.26 -21.56
C GLY A 116 12.35 -12.49 -23.00
N CYS A 117 11.88 -13.71 -23.30
CA CYS A 117 11.53 -14.08 -24.68
C CYS A 117 10.03 -13.88 -24.95
N THR A 118 9.23 -13.82 -23.89
CA THR A 118 7.79 -13.56 -23.92
C THR A 118 7.46 -12.41 -22.95
N PRO A 119 6.81 -11.33 -23.39
CA PRO A 119 6.37 -10.27 -22.48
C PRO A 119 5.20 -10.75 -21.63
N TYR A 120 5.09 -10.24 -20.40
CA TYR A 120 3.94 -10.47 -19.54
C TYR A 120 3.43 -9.17 -18.90
N PHE A 121 2.15 -9.17 -18.58
CA PHE A 121 1.45 -8.08 -17.90
C PHE A 121 0.41 -8.64 -16.94
N ILE A 122 0.44 -8.18 -15.69
CA ILE A 122 -0.51 -8.54 -14.64
C ILE A 122 -1.09 -7.25 -14.09
N GLU A 123 -2.41 -7.20 -13.98
CA GLU A 123 -3.13 -6.10 -13.34
C GLU A 123 -3.85 -6.63 -12.10
N LYS A 124 -3.79 -5.86 -11.02
CA LYS A 124 -4.46 -6.19 -9.77
C LYS A 124 -5.07 -4.94 -9.14
N GLU A 125 -6.40 -4.92 -9.09
CA GLU A 125 -7.14 -3.95 -8.29
C GLU A 125 -7.08 -4.35 -6.81
N ILE A 126 -6.76 -3.38 -5.96
CA ILE A 126 -6.78 -3.49 -4.50
C ILE A 126 -7.69 -2.43 -3.90
N SER A 127 -8.20 -2.70 -2.71
CA SER A 127 -9.06 -1.76 -1.97
C SER A 127 -8.27 -1.15 -0.82
N ILE A 128 -7.99 0.15 -0.92
CA ILE A 128 -7.35 0.94 0.14
C ILE A 128 -8.40 1.37 1.16
N LYS A 129 -8.23 0.95 2.42
CA LYS A 129 -9.11 1.35 3.52
C LYS A 129 -8.62 2.65 4.13
N VAL A 130 -9.35 3.74 3.93
CA VAL A 130 -9.13 5.01 4.64
C VAL A 130 -9.90 4.95 5.96
N ILE A 131 -9.20 5.17 7.08
CA ILE A 131 -9.81 5.26 8.41
C ILE A 131 -9.73 6.71 8.90
N ARG A 132 -10.78 7.15 9.59
CA ARG A 132 -10.78 8.40 10.34
C ARG A 132 -11.07 8.08 11.78
N ASN A 133 -10.05 8.20 12.60
CA ASN A 133 -10.21 8.13 14.04
C ASN A 133 -10.51 9.55 14.55
N GLU A 134 -11.49 9.69 15.43
CA GLU A 134 -11.84 10.99 16.00
C GLU A 134 -10.90 11.31 17.18
N PRO A 135 -10.32 12.52 17.24
CA PRO A 135 -9.63 12.97 18.44
C PRO A 135 -10.66 13.30 19.53
N GLU A 136 -10.27 13.11 20.79
CA GLU A 136 -11.04 13.55 21.95
C GLU A 136 -10.11 14.38 22.82
N ILE A 137 -10.46 15.65 23.08
CA ILE A 137 -9.57 16.58 23.77
C ILE A 137 -10.08 16.88 25.17
N GLU A 138 -9.30 16.47 26.15
CA GLU A 138 -9.46 16.87 27.54
C GLU A 138 -8.65 18.15 27.80
N VAL A 139 -9.32 19.16 28.37
CA VAL A 139 -8.71 20.44 28.73
C VAL A 139 -8.67 20.56 30.24
N SER A 140 -7.49 20.79 30.79
CA SER A 140 -7.29 21.05 32.22
C SER A 140 -6.45 22.29 32.43
N HIS A 141 -6.56 22.89 33.61
CA HIS A 141 -5.75 24.05 33.98
C HIS A 141 -5.19 23.91 35.39
N THR A 142 -4.03 24.52 35.61
CA THR A 142 -3.43 24.71 36.93
C THR A 142 -2.91 26.14 37.07
N VAL A 143 -2.74 26.60 38.31
CA VAL A 143 -2.17 27.91 38.62
C VAL A 143 -0.81 27.71 39.28
N GLU A 144 0.23 28.22 38.64
CA GLU A 144 1.61 28.15 39.11
C GLU A 144 2.13 29.57 39.37
N GLY A 145 2.01 30.02 40.61
CA GLY A 145 2.33 31.40 40.99
C GLY A 145 1.37 32.39 40.31
N THR A 146 1.89 33.17 39.36
CA THR A 146 1.11 34.14 38.56
C THR A 146 0.75 33.63 37.16
N LYS A 147 1.01 32.36 36.84
CA LYS A 147 0.74 31.76 35.53
C LYS A 147 -0.47 30.81 35.60
N ILE A 148 -1.35 30.92 34.61
CA ILE A 148 -2.36 29.88 34.32
C ILE A 148 -1.75 28.98 33.25
N VAL A 149 -1.57 27.70 33.58
CA VAL A 149 -1.07 26.68 32.66
C VAL A 149 -2.26 25.87 32.16
N ILE A 150 -2.49 25.90 30.85
CA ILE A 150 -3.53 25.10 30.18
C ILE A 150 -2.86 23.85 29.59
N THR A 151 -3.33 22.67 29.99
CA THR A 151 -2.88 21.39 29.44
C THR A 151 -3.97 20.82 28.56
N LEU A 152 -3.65 20.59 27.30
CA LEU A 152 -4.50 19.86 26.35
C LEU A 152 -3.98 18.43 26.25
N LYS A 153 -4.88 17.46 26.44
CA LYS A 153 -4.57 16.04 26.31
C LYS A 153 -5.53 15.41 25.32
N ASN A 154 -4.99 14.74 24.30
CA ASN A 154 -5.79 13.92 23.40
C ASN A 154 -5.99 12.53 24.02
N THR A 155 -7.23 12.21 24.39
CA THR A 155 -7.66 10.92 24.95
C THR A 155 -8.28 10.00 23.89
N GLY A 156 -8.56 10.54 22.71
CA GLY A 156 -9.13 9.79 21.59
C GLY A 156 -8.09 9.00 20.80
N GLU A 157 -8.58 8.23 19.83
CA GLU A 157 -7.74 7.40 18.95
C GLU A 157 -7.24 8.19 17.73
N GLY A 158 -7.90 9.31 17.39
CA GLY A 158 -7.54 10.16 16.25
C GLY A 158 -6.51 11.22 16.56
N LYS A 159 -5.74 11.65 15.55
CA LYS A 159 -4.80 12.77 15.67
C LYS A 159 -5.54 14.11 15.63
N ALA A 160 -5.43 14.90 16.68
CA ALA A 160 -5.82 16.31 16.63
C ALA A 160 -4.76 17.13 15.89
N GLN A 161 -5.17 17.84 14.84
CA GLN A 161 -4.30 18.70 14.02
C GLN A 161 -4.88 20.11 13.97
N SER A 162 -4.03 21.12 13.78
CA SER A 162 -4.44 22.55 13.71
C SER A 162 -5.19 23.05 14.94
N ILE A 163 -4.73 22.67 16.15
CA ILE A 163 -5.31 23.14 17.40
C ILE A 163 -5.07 24.65 17.54
N VAL A 164 -6.15 25.42 17.66
CA VAL A 164 -6.10 26.87 17.90
C VAL A 164 -6.76 27.14 19.25
N CYS A 165 -6.02 27.78 20.15
CA CYS A 165 -6.55 28.31 21.41
C CYS A 165 -6.91 29.78 21.22
N ASP A 166 -8.12 30.06 20.71
CA ASP A 166 -8.60 31.43 20.59
C ASP A 166 -9.13 31.95 21.94
N GLY A 167 -8.76 33.19 22.31
CA GLY A 167 -9.43 33.92 23.39
C GLY A 167 -8.67 34.15 24.70
N VAL A 168 -7.37 34.50 24.68
CA VAL A 168 -6.76 35.14 25.86
C VAL A 168 -6.42 36.59 25.54
N PRO A 169 -7.32 37.57 25.78
CA PRO A 169 -6.84 38.91 26.06
C PRO A 169 -5.98 38.82 27.32
N ILE A 170 -4.65 38.99 27.16
CA ILE A 170 -3.71 39.03 28.27
C ILE A 170 -3.96 40.34 29.03
N ALA A 171 -4.94 40.32 29.91
CA ALA A 171 -5.15 41.33 30.94
C ALA A 171 -4.82 40.71 32.30
N VAL A 172 -4.37 41.55 33.23
CA VAL A 172 -4.21 41.16 34.63
C VAL A 172 -5.60 40.92 35.21
N LEU A 173 -5.96 39.67 35.50
CA LEU A 173 -7.17 39.32 36.23
C LEU A 173 -6.99 39.68 37.71
N GLN A 174 -7.86 40.55 38.23
CA GLN A 174 -7.83 40.96 39.63
C GLN A 174 -8.63 39.97 40.49
N PRO A 175 -8.28 39.77 41.78
CA PRO A 175 -9.11 38.98 42.69
C PRO A 175 -10.54 39.56 42.78
N GLY A 176 -11.56 38.74 42.48
CA GLY A 176 -12.98 39.10 42.68
C GLY A 176 -13.75 39.58 41.45
N GLU A 177 -13.18 39.49 40.26
CA GLU A 177 -13.89 39.61 38.97
C GLU A 177 -14.49 38.26 38.51
#